data_AF-A0A822DGX7-F1
#
_entry.id   AF-A0A822DGX7-F1
#
_cell.length_a   1.000
_cell.length_b   1.000
_cell.length_c   1.000
_cell.angle_alpha   90.00
_cell.angle_beta   90.00
_cell.angle_gamma   90.00
#
_symmetry.space_group_name_H-M   'P 1'
#
loop_
_entity.id
_entity.type
_entity.pdbx_description
1 polymer ?
#
loop_
_entity_poly.entity_id
_entity_poly.type
_entity_poly.pdbx_seq_one_letter_code
_entity_poly.pdbx_strand_id
1 'polypeptide(L)'
;LEQVIMQPTRLPFISSKRAKKRQRLCTRKKMLAIIICTVILILIGAAIGIALGVSLNRNTGSFRWNPTGIVVLGNGTAGSESNQLNRPFGIYIDNNDILYIT
;
A
#
# COMPACT_ATOMS: atom_id res chain seq x y z
N LEU A 1 64.74 -52.73 -11.77
CA LEU A 1 63.27 -52.58 -11.78
C LEU A 1 62.84 -52.13 -10.39
N GLU A 2 62.89 -50.84 -10.12
CA GLU A 2 62.40 -50.26 -8.86
C GLU A 2 61.05 -49.59 -9.14
N GLN A 3 60.01 -50.00 -8.40
CA GLN A 3 58.70 -49.36 -8.42
C GLN A 3 58.63 -48.41 -7.23
N VAL A 4 58.82 -47.12 -7.49
CA VAL A 4 58.67 -46.05 -6.51
C VAL A 4 57.17 -45.75 -6.35
N ILE A 5 56.56 -46.28 -5.29
CA ILE A 5 55.15 -46.04 -4.96
C ILE A 5 55.05 -44.69 -4.24
N MET A 6 54.57 -43.64 -4.92
CA MET A 6 54.20 -42.38 -4.27
C MET A 6 52.87 -42.50 -3.53
N GLN A 7 52.85 -42.21 -2.23
CA GLN A 7 51.62 -42.04 -1.45
C GLN A 7 51.17 -40.57 -1.47
N PRO A 8 49.85 -40.28 -1.57
CA PRO A 8 49.36 -38.90 -1.60
C PRO A 8 49.42 -38.26 -0.22
N THR A 9 50.13 -37.14 -0.12
CA THR A 9 50.26 -36.30 1.07
C THR A 9 48.89 -35.71 1.45
N ARG A 10 48.30 -36.14 2.57
CA ARG A 10 47.12 -35.48 3.15
C ARG A 10 47.53 -34.15 3.77
N LEU A 11 47.13 -33.04 3.16
CA LEU A 11 47.24 -31.71 3.76
C LEU A 11 46.20 -31.52 4.88
N PRO A 12 46.54 -30.84 5.99
CA PRO A 12 45.64 -30.67 7.12
C PRO A 12 44.51 -29.68 6.79
N PHE A 13 43.27 -30.04 7.13
CA PHE A 13 42.09 -29.17 6.99
C PHE A 13 42.05 -28.14 8.11
N ILE A 14 42.60 -26.95 7.87
CA ILE A 14 42.54 -25.82 8.81
C ILE A 14 41.21 -25.08 8.60
N SER A 15 40.21 -25.31 9.46
CA SER A 15 38.93 -24.60 9.40
C SER A 15 39.06 -23.15 9.92
N SER A 16 38.82 -22.16 9.06
CA SER A 16 39.00 -20.74 9.41
C SER A 16 37.72 -20.12 9.99
N LYS A 17 37.66 -19.94 11.33
CA LYS A 17 36.61 -19.12 11.97
C LYS A 17 36.64 -17.65 11.50
N ARG A 18 37.78 -17.18 10.98
CA ARG A 18 37.99 -15.84 10.41
C ARG A 18 37.13 -15.57 9.16
N ALA A 19 36.82 -16.60 8.36
CA ALA A 19 35.95 -16.45 7.20
C ALA A 19 34.51 -16.08 7.61
N LYS A 20 33.98 -16.69 8.69
CA LYS A 20 32.60 -16.46 9.16
C LYS A 20 32.35 -15.04 9.69
N LYS A 21 33.31 -14.42 10.41
CA LYS A 21 33.18 -13.02 10.92
C LYS A 21 33.28 -12.01 9.78
N ARG A 22 34.19 -12.23 8.81
CA ARG A 22 34.26 -11.43 7.59
C ARG A 22 32.99 -11.59 6.73
N GLN A 23 32.41 -12.77 6.71
CA GLN A 23 31.16 -13.05 6.01
C GLN A 23 29.97 -12.35 6.66
N ARG A 24 29.79 -12.42 8.00
CA ARG A 24 28.72 -11.66 8.70
C ARG A 24 28.90 -10.15 8.62
N LEU A 25 30.13 -9.63 8.63
CA LEU A 25 30.43 -8.21 8.45
C LEU A 25 30.19 -7.78 6.99
N CYS A 26 30.54 -8.60 6.01
CA CYS A 26 30.21 -8.40 4.61
C CYS A 26 28.70 -8.46 4.38
N THR A 27 27.98 -9.39 5.03
CA THR A 27 26.51 -9.48 4.97
C THR A 27 25.86 -8.27 5.63
N ARG A 28 26.29 -7.82 6.81
CA ARG A 28 25.73 -6.60 7.45
C ARG A 28 26.04 -5.33 6.65
N LYS A 29 27.26 -5.20 6.12
CA LYS A 29 27.63 -4.09 5.23
C LYS A 29 26.84 -4.12 3.92
N LYS A 30 26.61 -5.31 3.34
CA LYS A 30 25.76 -5.50 2.16
C LYS A 30 24.30 -5.17 2.46
N MET A 31 23.76 -5.60 3.59
CA MET A 31 22.39 -5.27 4.01
C MET A 31 22.21 -3.77 4.22
N LEU A 32 23.17 -3.11 4.89
CA LEU A 32 23.14 -1.66 5.08
C LEU A 32 23.23 -0.91 3.74
N ALA A 33 24.11 -1.36 2.84
CA ALA A 33 24.22 -0.79 1.50
C ALA A 33 22.91 -0.94 0.70
N ILE A 34 22.26 -2.11 0.76
CA ILE A 34 20.96 -2.33 0.11
C ILE A 34 19.90 -1.38 0.68
N ILE A 35 19.81 -1.27 2.00
CA ILE A 35 18.84 -0.37 2.65
C ILE A 35 19.08 1.08 2.22
N ILE A 36 20.33 1.55 2.27
CA ILE A 36 20.68 2.92 1.84
C ILE A 36 20.36 3.13 0.36
N CYS A 37 20.70 2.18 -0.52
CA CYS A 37 20.36 2.26 -1.94
C CYS A 37 18.85 2.34 -2.16
N THR A 38 18.05 1.53 -1.47
CA THR A 38 16.59 1.58 -1.61
C THR A 38 15.98 2.90 -1.13
N VAL A 39 16.50 3.47 -0.05
CA VAL A 39 16.03 4.77 0.46
C VAL A 39 16.39 5.89 -0.53
N ILE A 40 17.61 5.88 -1.08
CA ILE A 40 18.03 6.87 -2.08
C ILE A 40 17.17 6.80 -3.35
N LEU A 41 16.85 5.59 -3.84
CA LEU A 41 15.99 5.42 -5.01
C LEU A 41 14.57 5.96 -4.78
N ILE A 42 14.00 5.77 -3.59
CA ILE A 42 12.67 6.31 -3.24
C ILE A 42 12.69 7.85 -3.20
N LEU A 43 13.74 8.45 -2.63
CA LEU A 43 13.89 9.91 -2.54
C LEU A 43 14.03 10.55 -3.92
N ILE A 44 14.83 9.95 -4.80
CA ILE A 44 15.01 10.42 -6.18
C ILE A 44 13.70 10.27 -6.96
N GLY A 45 13.02 9.13 -6.85
CA GLY A 45 11.74 8.90 -7.53
C GLY A 45 10.64 9.87 -7.10
N ALA A 46 10.53 10.15 -5.80
CA ALA A 46 9.60 11.15 -5.28
C ALA A 46 9.93 12.56 -5.76
N ALA A 47 11.22 12.96 -5.73
CA ALA A 47 11.65 14.27 -6.21
C ALA A 47 11.39 14.45 -7.72
N ILE A 48 11.66 13.43 -8.53
CA ILE A 48 11.38 13.44 -9.98
C ILE A 48 9.87 13.47 -10.23
N GLY A 49 9.08 12.66 -9.54
CA GLY A 49 7.62 12.65 -9.69
C GLY A 49 6.98 14.00 -9.34
N ILE A 50 7.47 14.65 -8.29
CA ILE A 50 7.04 16.00 -7.90
C ILE A 50 7.50 17.03 -8.96
N ALA A 51 8.74 16.96 -9.44
CA ALA A 51 9.29 17.90 -10.43
C ALA A 51 8.64 17.79 -11.82
N LEU A 52 8.24 16.57 -12.21
CA LEU A 52 7.52 16.31 -13.46
C LEU A 52 5.99 16.49 -13.33
N GLY A 53 5.49 16.89 -12.15
CA GLY A 53 4.06 17.16 -11.95
C GLY A 53 3.18 15.92 -12.02
N VAL A 54 3.71 14.74 -11.67
CA VAL A 54 2.92 13.50 -11.63
C VAL A 54 1.81 13.66 -10.59
N SER A 55 0.58 13.76 -11.06
CA SER A 55 -0.60 13.90 -10.20
C SER A 55 -1.00 12.53 -9.65
N LEU A 56 -1.15 12.46 -8.32
CA LEU A 56 -1.71 11.28 -7.66
C LEU A 56 -3.23 11.30 -7.82
N ASN A 57 -3.82 10.27 -8.42
CA ASN A 57 -5.28 10.11 -8.41
C ASN A 57 -5.74 9.71 -7.00
N ARG A 58 -6.08 10.71 -6.19
CA ARG A 58 -6.72 10.49 -4.89
C ARG A 58 -8.22 10.35 -5.15
N ASN A 59 -8.68 9.12 -5.34
CA ASN A 59 -10.10 8.80 -5.23
C ASN A 59 -10.55 8.99 -3.77
N THR A 60 -10.76 10.24 -3.37
CA THR A 60 -11.45 10.55 -2.13
C THR A 60 -12.93 10.39 -2.45
N GLY A 61 -13.56 9.34 -1.94
CA GLY A 61 -15.01 9.17 -1.97
C GLY A 61 -15.68 10.27 -1.14
N SER A 62 -15.58 11.51 -1.62
CA SER A 62 -16.05 12.70 -0.94
C SER A 62 -17.56 12.70 -1.04
N PHE A 63 -18.23 12.16 -0.02
CA PHE A 63 -19.66 12.34 0.18
C PHE A 63 -19.90 13.81 0.54
N ARG A 64 -19.96 14.66 -0.49
CA ARG A 64 -20.36 16.07 -0.34
C ARG A 64 -21.84 16.13 -0.65
N TRP A 65 -22.62 16.57 0.33
CA TRP A 65 -23.98 17.01 0.08
C TRP A 65 -23.95 18.11 -1.00
N ASN A 66 -24.75 17.95 -2.06
CA ASN A 66 -24.82 18.93 -3.13
C ASN A 66 -25.62 20.15 -2.65
N PRO A 67 -25.00 21.34 -2.52
CA PRO A 67 -25.70 22.54 -2.05
C PRO A 67 -26.79 23.04 -3.00
N THR A 68 -26.88 22.50 -4.22
CA THR A 68 -27.97 22.79 -5.16
C THR A 68 -29.12 21.78 -5.11
N GLY A 69 -29.13 20.87 -4.14
CA GLY A 69 -30.25 19.95 -3.94
C GLY A 69 -31.57 20.68 -3.67
N ILE A 70 -32.67 20.15 -4.21
CA ILE A 70 -34.03 20.65 -3.95
C ILE A 70 -34.72 19.78 -2.91
N VAL A 71 -35.52 20.40 -2.03
CA VAL A 71 -36.36 19.68 -1.07
C VAL A 71 -37.66 19.29 -1.78
N VAL A 72 -37.86 17.99 -1.99
CA VAL A 72 -39.08 17.45 -2.65
C VAL A 72 -40.16 17.11 -1.63
N LEU A 73 -39.76 16.58 -0.47
CA LEU A 73 -40.65 16.10 0.61
C LEU A 73 -40.15 16.59 1.97
N GLY A 74 -41.06 16.79 2.93
CA GLY A 74 -40.72 17.18 4.29
C GLY A 74 -40.60 18.69 4.48
N ASN A 75 -41.63 19.44 4.10
CA ASN A 75 -41.72 20.90 4.25
C ASN A 75 -41.84 21.43 5.70
N GLY A 76 -41.49 20.62 6.71
CA GLY A 76 -41.56 20.95 8.13
C GLY A 76 -42.92 20.72 8.79
N THR A 77 -43.96 20.34 8.04
CA THR A 77 -45.29 20.01 8.59
C THR A 77 -45.66 18.56 8.31
N ALA A 78 -46.17 17.85 9.33
CA ALA A 78 -46.67 16.49 9.15
C ALA A 78 -48.06 16.51 8.50
N GLY A 79 -48.28 15.63 7.52
CA GLY A 79 -49.57 15.51 6.84
C GLY A 79 -49.55 14.50 5.71
N SER A 80 -50.62 14.50 4.91
CA SER A 80 -50.88 13.54 3.82
C SER A 80 -50.76 14.14 2.42
N GLU A 81 -50.35 15.41 2.33
CA GLU A 81 -50.12 16.06 1.03
C GLU A 81 -48.86 15.52 0.36
N SER A 82 -48.77 15.69 -0.96
CA SER A 82 -47.70 15.14 -1.81
C SER A 82 -46.29 15.64 -1.48
N ASN A 83 -46.14 16.69 -0.66
CA ASN A 83 -44.85 17.23 -0.21
C ASN A 83 -44.62 17.09 1.32
N GLN A 84 -45.50 16.36 2.02
CA GLN A 84 -45.47 16.19 3.47
C GLN A 84 -45.09 14.77 3.87
N LEU A 85 -44.53 14.64 5.07
CA LEU A 85 -44.17 13.34 5.66
C LEU A 85 -44.79 13.25 7.06
N ASN A 86 -45.42 12.12 7.38
CA ASN A 86 -46.03 11.90 8.69
C ASN A 86 -45.39 10.70 9.39
N ARG A 87 -44.40 10.98 10.27
CA ARG A 87 -43.67 9.99 11.07
C ARG A 87 -43.10 8.81 10.25
N PRO A 88 -42.30 9.07 9.20
CA PRO A 88 -41.65 8.01 8.46
C PRO A 88 -40.61 7.28 9.35
N PHE A 89 -40.48 5.98 9.14
CA PHE A 89 -39.56 5.05 9.78
C PHE A 89 -38.42 4.59 8.87
N GLY A 90 -38.52 4.74 7.55
CA GLY A 90 -37.56 4.15 6.61
C GLY A 90 -37.45 4.87 5.27
N ILE A 91 -36.32 4.64 4.60
CA ILE A 91 -35.99 5.18 3.28
C ILE A 91 -35.25 4.11 2.46
N TYR A 92 -35.64 3.90 1.20
CA TYR A 92 -34.96 2.98 0.30
C TYR A 92 -35.04 3.45 -1.15
N ILE A 93 -34.07 3.04 -1.98
CA ILE A 93 -34.02 3.32 -3.41
C ILE A 93 -34.05 1.99 -4.16
N ASP A 94 -34.89 1.86 -5.18
CA ASP A 94 -34.96 0.66 -6.02
C ASP A 94 -33.97 0.70 -7.21
N ASN A 95 -33.96 -0.36 -8.00
CA ASN A 95 -33.08 -0.45 -9.19
C ASN A 95 -33.48 0.49 -10.34
N ASN A 96 -34.61 1.19 -10.20
CA ASN A 96 -35.12 2.18 -11.15
C ASN A 96 -34.83 3.61 -10.69
N ASP A 97 -33.98 3.78 -9.67
CA ASP A 97 -33.63 5.06 -9.03
C ASP A 97 -34.85 5.78 -8.42
N ILE A 98 -35.89 5.04 -8.02
CA ILE A 98 -37.06 5.59 -7.34
C ILE A 98 -36.83 5.55 -5.83
N LEU A 99 -37.00 6.71 -5.19
CA LEU A 99 -36.90 6.88 -3.74
C LEU A 99 -38.25 6.62 -3.06
N TYR A 100 -38.27 5.69 -2.12
CA TYR A 100 -39.44 5.38 -1.29
C TYR A 100 -39.17 5.75 0.16
N ILE A 101 -40.21 6.24 0.81
CA ILE A 101 -40.21 6.62 2.23
C ILE A 101 -41.42 5.94 2.88
N THR A 102 -41.20 5.27 4.00
CA THR A 102 -42.21 4.52 4.78
C THR A 102 -42.36 5.11 6.15
#